data_AF-A0A519ZPX8-F1
#
_entry.id   AF-A0A519ZPX8-F1
#
_cell.length_a   1.000
_cell.length_b   1.000
_cell.length_c   1.000
_cell.angle_alpha   90.00
_cell.angle_beta   90.00
_cell.angle_gamma   90.00
#
_symmetry.space_group_name_H-M   'P 1'
#
loop_
_entity.id
_entity.type
_entity.pdbx_description
1 polymer ?
#
loop_
_entity_poly.entity_id
_entity_poly.type
_entity_poly.pdbx_seq_one_letter_code
_entity_poly.pdbx_strand_id
1 'polypeptide(L)'
;MMNTRPSLPWPRRLRGAIALMAMTAALIPTTASALDPNLVPSIGADTGRFTLPIACGIKLGTLKVATIRGTVDIEGIAPVQLGPGQEFYLSQGKGALTLPGWLAFLGNIVAIKSADAVVDSLMIGATRSTPSAINLASLYDLSVTDVPVQSGKPITVGLPKTGTFRIGPYKAPDDGRIQFRFEGATANVTLKTPAGFKFKVRAECVAAEGNALLSVAVGPQVDASKPALYEGEPLSFPPVAAGNLVGIVHAPYKCDIGGQQYDVGVAVGGVIPLAVKRTGTLPITQASGALTLPAATVNRFLDAGITSVQGKVDELRLIVDNGTPANPNVLPGGTVIPQTFLQRDKPLTVSLPTSGTVTAGPFKPSATAESMVIGMGSASASLQFNGSSQVIKATCPKPEPDALLVDAPIL
;
A
#
# COMPACT_ATOMS: atom_id res chain seq x y z
N MET A 1 -53.51 -59.11 -7.52
CA MET A 1 -54.23 -58.60 -6.34
C MET A 1 -53.57 -59.16 -5.07
N MET A 2 -53.59 -58.38 -4.00
CA MET A 2 -53.08 -58.64 -2.64
C MET A 2 -51.59 -58.33 -2.35
N ASN A 3 -51.44 -57.08 -1.90
CA ASN A 3 -50.43 -56.53 -0.99
C ASN A 3 -50.11 -57.45 0.20
N THR A 4 -48.84 -57.53 0.57
CA THR A 4 -48.40 -57.49 1.98
C THR A 4 -46.98 -56.91 2.06
N ARG A 5 -46.83 -55.75 2.70
CA ARG A 5 -45.54 -55.18 3.13
C ARG A 5 -45.25 -55.64 4.56
N PRO A 6 -44.03 -56.06 4.89
CA PRO A 6 -43.60 -56.14 6.27
C PRO A 6 -43.07 -54.78 6.76
N SER A 7 -43.56 -54.40 7.93
CA SER A 7 -43.12 -53.29 8.76
C SER A 7 -41.72 -53.55 9.34
N LEU A 8 -40.86 -52.53 9.33
CA LEU A 8 -39.61 -52.51 10.08
C LEU A 8 -39.68 -51.42 11.16
N PRO A 9 -39.13 -51.69 12.36
CA PRO A 9 -39.36 -50.89 13.55
C PRO A 9 -38.43 -49.67 13.63
N TRP A 10 -39.01 -48.61 14.16
CA TRP A 10 -38.36 -47.40 14.67
C TRP A 10 -37.22 -47.71 15.65
N PRO A 11 -36.13 -46.94 15.61
CA PRO A 11 -35.43 -46.59 16.84
C PRO A 11 -35.28 -45.08 17.03
N ARG A 12 -35.86 -44.64 18.14
CA ARG A 12 -35.28 -43.81 19.20
C ARG A 12 -34.42 -42.59 18.81
N ARG A 13 -35.06 -41.44 19.04
CA ARG A 13 -34.51 -40.16 19.49
C ARG A 13 -33.13 -40.26 20.18
N LEU A 14 -32.15 -39.57 19.61
CA LEU A 14 -30.99 -39.03 20.32
C LEU A 14 -31.04 -37.50 20.16
N ARG A 15 -31.35 -36.82 21.27
CA ARG A 15 -31.24 -35.37 21.41
C ARG A 15 -29.75 -35.02 21.51
N GLY A 16 -29.14 -34.66 20.39
CA GLY A 16 -27.83 -34.02 20.37
C GLY A 16 -27.99 -32.54 20.69
N ALA A 17 -27.46 -32.11 21.84
CA ALA A 17 -27.35 -30.71 22.20
C ALA A 17 -26.37 -30.03 21.22
N ILE A 18 -26.90 -29.11 20.42
CA ILE A 18 -26.09 -28.23 19.57
C ILE A 18 -25.53 -27.15 20.49
N ALA A 19 -24.26 -27.30 20.88
CA ALA A 19 -23.52 -26.24 21.54
C ALA A 19 -23.21 -25.15 20.49
N LEU A 20 -23.96 -24.05 20.53
CA LEU A 20 -23.56 -22.82 19.85
C LEU A 20 -22.29 -22.30 20.52
N MET A 21 -21.13 -22.54 19.90
CA MET A 21 -19.94 -21.77 20.21
C MET A 21 -20.18 -20.34 19.71
N ALA A 22 -20.48 -19.44 20.63
CA ALA A 22 -20.40 -18.01 20.38
C ALA A 22 -18.95 -17.67 20.02
N MET A 23 -18.69 -17.44 18.73
CA MET A 23 -17.44 -16.81 18.31
C MET A 23 -17.43 -15.41 18.92
N THR A 24 -16.65 -15.23 19.98
CA THR A 24 -16.24 -13.90 20.43
C THR A 24 -15.36 -13.32 19.33
N ALA A 25 -15.99 -12.62 18.39
CA ALA A 25 -15.29 -11.70 17.51
C ALA A 25 -14.57 -10.72 18.42
N ALA A 26 -13.24 -10.79 18.44
CA ALA A 26 -12.42 -9.78 19.07
C ALA A 26 -12.76 -8.46 18.36
N LEU A 27 -13.53 -7.61 19.03
CA LEU A 27 -13.77 -6.23 18.64
C LEU A 27 -12.40 -5.53 18.71
N ILE A 28 -11.68 -5.52 17.59
CA ILE A 28 -10.56 -4.60 17.40
C ILE A 28 -11.22 -3.22 17.41
N PRO A 29 -10.91 -2.34 18.38
CA PRO A 29 -11.46 -0.99 18.36
C PRO A 29 -10.92 -0.28 17.12
N THR A 30 -11.76 -0.17 16.09
CA THR A 30 -11.51 0.69 14.93
C THR A 30 -11.87 2.11 15.35
N THR A 31 -11.06 2.74 16.21
CA THR A 31 -11.14 4.20 16.33
C THR A 31 -10.59 4.78 15.05
N ALA A 32 -11.49 5.00 14.08
CA ALA A 32 -11.23 5.81 12.91
C ALA A 32 -10.65 7.15 13.40
N SER A 33 -9.37 7.36 13.17
CA SER A 33 -8.66 8.58 13.57
C SER A 33 -8.36 9.39 12.33
N ALA A 34 -8.37 10.72 12.49
CA ALA A 34 -7.78 11.61 11.51
C ALA A 34 -6.31 11.25 11.28
N LEU A 35 -5.79 11.60 10.11
CA LEU A 35 -4.39 11.42 9.78
C LEU A 35 -3.53 12.25 10.72
N ASP A 36 -2.61 11.63 11.48
CA ASP A 36 -1.67 12.38 12.32
C ASP A 36 -0.74 13.22 11.43
N PRO A 37 -0.67 14.56 11.59
CA PRO A 37 0.23 15.42 10.82
C PRO A 37 1.70 14.96 10.86
N ASN A 38 2.14 14.30 11.94
CA ASN A 38 3.52 13.80 12.07
C ASN A 38 3.79 12.54 11.26
N LEU A 39 2.73 11.86 10.78
CA LEU A 39 2.83 10.70 9.89
C LEU A 39 2.70 11.09 8.42
N VAL A 40 2.40 12.36 8.12
CA VAL A 40 2.36 12.86 6.75
C VAL A 40 3.80 12.96 6.23
N PRO A 41 4.15 12.27 5.13
CA PRO A 41 5.51 12.34 4.60
C PRO A 41 5.76 13.68 3.90
N SER A 42 6.96 13.90 3.39
CA SER A 42 7.28 15.06 2.56
C SER A 42 6.41 15.13 1.30
N ILE A 43 6.16 16.34 0.77
CA ILE A 43 5.45 16.52 -0.51
C ILE A 43 6.24 15.81 -1.62
N GLY A 44 5.55 14.98 -2.40
CA GLY A 44 6.12 14.17 -3.48
C GLY A 44 6.51 12.75 -3.07
N ALA A 45 6.35 12.38 -1.79
CA ALA A 45 6.57 11.02 -1.30
C ALA A 45 5.26 10.22 -1.14
N ASP A 46 5.33 8.94 -1.50
CA ASP A 46 4.35 7.90 -1.22
C ASP A 46 4.96 6.94 -0.21
N THR A 47 4.28 6.77 0.92
CA THR A 47 4.71 5.89 2.00
C THR A 47 3.65 4.85 2.24
N GLY A 48 4.03 3.59 2.43
CA GLY A 48 3.02 2.59 2.70
C GLY A 48 3.56 1.22 3.03
N ARG A 49 2.60 0.34 3.30
CA ARG A 49 2.78 -1.07 3.57
C ARG A 49 1.71 -1.87 2.84
N PHE A 50 2.08 -2.94 2.16
CA PHE A 50 1.13 -3.80 1.47
C PHE A 50 1.49 -5.26 1.64
N THR A 51 0.49 -6.14 1.61
CA THR A 51 0.69 -7.57 1.78
C THR A 51 0.31 -8.30 0.50
N LEU A 52 1.31 -8.67 -0.30
CA LEU A 52 1.15 -9.35 -1.57
C LEU A 52 0.96 -10.86 -1.39
N PRO A 53 -0.12 -11.46 -1.92
CA PRO A 53 -0.24 -12.92 -2.00
C PRO A 53 0.80 -13.50 -2.96
N ILE A 54 1.52 -14.54 -2.52
CA ILE A 54 2.53 -15.21 -3.34
C ILE A 54 2.32 -16.73 -3.39
N ALA A 55 2.89 -17.36 -4.42
CA ALA A 55 2.96 -18.81 -4.56
C ALA A 55 4.41 -19.24 -4.78
N CYS A 56 4.90 -20.13 -3.91
CA CYS A 56 6.24 -20.70 -3.96
C CYS A 56 6.21 -22.16 -4.41
N GLY A 57 6.81 -22.47 -5.56
CA GLY A 57 7.11 -23.83 -5.96
C GLY A 57 8.32 -24.36 -5.19
N ILE A 58 8.16 -25.47 -4.48
CA ILE A 58 9.25 -26.14 -3.78
C ILE A 58 9.79 -27.26 -4.65
N LYS A 59 11.10 -27.27 -4.85
CA LYS A 59 11.85 -28.28 -5.59
C LYS A 59 12.82 -29.01 -4.66
N LEU A 60 12.88 -30.33 -4.81
CA LEU A 60 13.91 -31.19 -4.24
C LEU A 60 14.78 -31.68 -5.39
N GLY A 61 15.99 -31.13 -5.51
CA GLY A 61 16.77 -31.26 -6.76
C GLY A 61 16.03 -30.60 -7.93
N THR A 62 15.75 -31.36 -8.99
CA THR A 62 15.00 -30.88 -10.18
C THR A 62 13.49 -31.16 -10.10
N LEU A 63 13.03 -31.97 -9.14
CA LEU A 63 11.63 -32.37 -9.04
C LEU A 63 10.82 -31.35 -8.23
N LYS A 64 9.75 -30.81 -8.82
CA LYS A 64 8.77 -29.99 -8.09
C LYS A 64 7.93 -30.90 -7.19
N VAL A 65 8.02 -30.68 -5.88
CA VAL A 65 7.37 -31.53 -4.87
C VAL A 65 6.11 -30.89 -4.28
N ALA A 66 6.03 -29.56 -4.24
CA ALA A 66 4.88 -28.85 -3.69
C ALA A 66 4.74 -27.44 -4.27
N THR A 67 3.55 -26.87 -4.14
CA THR A 67 3.33 -25.42 -4.27
C THR A 67 2.73 -24.92 -2.97
N ILE A 68 3.33 -23.89 -2.41
CA ILE A 68 2.95 -23.28 -1.15
C ILE A 68 2.42 -21.89 -1.43
N ARG A 69 1.27 -21.54 -0.87
CA ARG A 69 0.81 -20.14 -0.87
C ARG A 69 1.31 -19.45 0.38
N GLY A 70 1.71 -18.19 0.25
CA GLY A 70 2.17 -17.36 1.35
C GLY A 70 1.85 -15.90 1.10
N THR A 71 2.43 -15.03 1.91
CA THR A 71 2.31 -13.58 1.73
C THR A 71 3.66 -12.93 1.91
N VAL A 72 3.90 -11.86 1.16
CA VAL A 72 5.03 -10.95 1.40
C VAL A 72 4.46 -9.61 1.83
N ASP A 73 4.77 -9.23 3.05
CA ASP A 73 4.43 -7.95 3.62
C ASP A 73 5.57 -6.98 3.34
N ILE A 74 5.32 -5.91 2.59
CA ILE A 74 6.34 -4.97 2.12
C ILE A 74 5.97 -3.58 2.62
N GLU A 75 6.93 -2.90 3.23
CA GLU A 75 6.84 -1.50 3.64
C GLU A 75 7.96 -0.71 2.95
N GLY A 76 7.70 0.54 2.55
CA GLY A 76 8.71 1.38 1.92
C GLY A 76 8.20 2.73 1.46
N ILE A 77 9.07 3.44 0.73
CA ILE A 77 8.84 4.78 0.21
C ILE A 77 9.08 4.78 -1.29
N ALA A 78 8.23 5.49 -2.01
CA ALA A 78 8.35 5.73 -3.45
C ALA A 78 8.09 7.22 -3.77
N PRO A 79 8.53 7.70 -4.94
CA PRO A 79 8.11 9.00 -5.44
C PRO A 79 6.68 8.95 -5.98
N VAL A 80 5.92 10.03 -5.78
CA VAL A 80 4.53 10.16 -6.28
C VAL A 80 4.47 10.46 -7.78
N GLN A 81 5.48 11.16 -8.30
CA GLN A 81 5.61 11.56 -9.69
C GLN A 81 7.10 11.56 -10.08
N LEU A 82 7.36 11.45 -11.38
CA LEU A 82 8.71 11.45 -11.95
C LEU A 82 8.82 12.37 -13.16
N GLY A 83 10.02 12.89 -13.38
CA GLY A 83 10.40 13.60 -14.60
C GLY A 83 11.02 12.68 -15.65
N PRO A 84 11.01 13.06 -16.95
CA PRO A 84 11.63 12.30 -18.02
C PRO A 84 13.12 12.03 -17.75
N GLY A 85 13.55 10.78 -17.85
CA GLY A 85 14.95 10.39 -17.62
C GLY A 85 15.46 10.52 -16.18
N GLN A 86 14.60 10.94 -15.24
CA GLN A 86 14.97 11.12 -13.83
C GLN A 86 15.42 9.79 -13.22
N GLU A 87 16.49 9.82 -12.44
CA GLU A 87 16.87 8.68 -11.59
C GLU A 87 15.94 8.57 -10.40
N PHE A 88 15.49 7.36 -10.07
CA PHE A 88 14.57 7.16 -8.95
C PHE A 88 14.82 5.84 -8.22
N TYR A 89 14.29 5.78 -7.00
CA TYR A 89 14.52 4.69 -6.06
C TYR A 89 13.22 4.32 -5.32
N LEU A 90 13.12 3.05 -4.92
CA LEU A 90 12.32 2.67 -3.76
C LEU A 90 13.25 2.62 -2.55
N SER A 91 12.88 3.29 -1.47
CA SER A 91 13.74 3.44 -0.30
C SER A 91 13.05 2.94 0.96
N GLN A 92 13.85 2.75 2.00
CA GLN A 92 13.42 2.22 3.29
C GLN A 92 12.63 0.91 3.21
N GLY A 93 12.88 0.12 2.17
CA GLY A 93 12.17 -1.14 1.90
C GLY A 93 12.40 -2.17 3.00
N LYS A 94 11.34 -2.72 3.56
CA LYS A 94 11.38 -3.91 4.44
C LYS A 94 10.33 -4.90 3.97
N GLY A 95 10.64 -6.18 4.09
CA GLY A 95 9.82 -7.29 3.67
C GLY A 95 9.68 -8.31 4.79
N ALA A 96 8.53 -8.95 4.92
CA ALA A 96 8.37 -10.15 5.72
C ALA A 96 7.62 -11.22 4.91
N LEU A 97 8.26 -12.35 4.68
CA LEU A 97 7.64 -13.52 4.06
C LEU A 97 6.96 -14.34 5.15
N THR A 98 5.66 -14.57 5.02
CA THR A 98 4.90 -15.48 5.90
C THR A 98 4.44 -16.71 5.13
N LEU A 99 4.89 -17.88 5.58
CA LEU A 99 4.52 -19.20 5.07
C LEU A 99 3.51 -19.87 6.02
N PRO A 100 2.55 -20.66 5.49
CA PRO A 100 1.45 -21.22 6.27
C PRO A 100 1.93 -22.36 7.17
N GLY A 101 1.34 -22.44 8.37
CA GLY A 101 1.78 -23.37 9.42
C GLY A 101 1.55 -24.85 9.13
N TRP A 102 0.76 -25.22 8.13
CA TRP A 102 0.62 -26.62 7.70
C TRP A 102 1.92 -27.19 7.14
N LEU A 103 2.86 -26.36 6.67
CA LEU A 103 4.20 -26.82 6.28
C LEU A 103 4.95 -27.47 7.42
N ALA A 104 4.73 -26.98 8.65
CA ALA A 104 5.31 -27.60 9.82
C ALA A 104 4.66 -28.96 10.15
N PHE A 105 3.52 -29.34 9.54
CA PHE A 105 2.95 -30.69 9.63
C PHE A 105 3.65 -31.70 8.72
N LEU A 106 4.21 -31.31 7.57
CA LEU A 106 5.19 -32.17 6.87
C LEU A 106 6.40 -32.44 7.79
N GLY A 107 6.69 -31.47 8.65
CA GLY A 107 7.61 -31.60 9.76
C GLY A 107 7.24 -32.65 10.82
N ASN A 108 6.00 -33.17 10.90
CA ASN A 108 5.69 -34.27 11.83
C ASN A 108 6.05 -35.65 11.26
N ILE A 109 6.23 -35.78 9.94
CA ILE A 109 6.72 -37.00 9.30
C ILE A 109 8.26 -37.02 9.32
N VAL A 110 8.89 -35.84 9.23
CA VAL A 110 10.32 -35.62 9.39
C VAL A 110 10.50 -34.42 10.31
N ALA A 111 10.70 -34.62 11.62
CA ALA A 111 10.83 -33.56 12.63
C ALA A 111 11.75 -32.42 12.17
N ILE A 112 11.24 -31.31 11.63
CA ILE A 112 12.05 -30.13 11.27
C ILE A 112 12.00 -29.18 12.46
N LYS A 113 13.18 -28.78 12.96
CA LYS A 113 13.34 -27.88 14.11
C LYS A 113 13.59 -26.44 13.69
N SER A 114 14.44 -26.26 12.68
CA SER A 114 14.80 -24.94 12.16
C SER A 114 15.13 -24.99 10.68
N ALA A 115 15.14 -23.82 10.04
CA ALA A 115 15.52 -23.66 8.64
C ALA A 115 16.56 -22.55 8.50
N ASP A 116 17.56 -22.80 7.66
CA ASP A 116 18.38 -21.74 7.08
C ASP A 116 17.85 -21.44 5.68
N ALA A 117 17.90 -20.19 5.25
CA ALA A 117 17.53 -19.78 3.91
C ALA A 117 18.59 -18.82 3.35
N VAL A 118 18.97 -19.00 2.10
CA VAL A 118 19.76 -18.02 1.35
C VAL A 118 18.94 -17.63 0.14
N VAL A 119 18.57 -16.35 0.02
CA VAL A 119 17.86 -15.84 -1.15
C VAL A 119 18.88 -15.55 -2.24
N ASP A 120 18.86 -16.34 -3.32
CA ASP A 120 19.77 -16.18 -4.46
C ASP A 120 19.32 -15.07 -5.41
N SER A 121 18.02 -14.81 -5.43
CA SER A 121 17.39 -13.87 -6.34
C SER A 121 16.16 -13.27 -5.67
N LEU A 122 16.06 -11.95 -5.68
CA LEU A 122 14.89 -11.19 -5.28
C LEU A 122 14.75 -10.03 -6.26
N MET A 123 13.90 -10.20 -7.26
CA MET A 123 13.80 -9.32 -8.41
C MET A 123 12.67 -8.32 -8.22
N ILE A 124 13.00 -7.04 -8.22
CA ILE A 124 12.04 -5.93 -8.24
C ILE A 124 12.14 -5.23 -9.60
N GLY A 125 11.05 -5.32 -10.36
CA GLY A 125 10.92 -4.73 -11.68
C GLY A 125 10.39 -3.30 -11.62
N ALA A 126 10.69 -2.52 -12.65
CA ALA A 126 10.07 -1.23 -12.94
C ALA A 126 9.79 -1.15 -14.45
N THR A 127 8.53 -1.16 -14.85
CA THR A 127 8.17 -1.17 -16.27
C THR A 127 8.71 0.07 -17.00
N ARG A 128 9.07 -0.10 -18.28
CA ARG A 128 9.61 0.97 -19.15
C ARG A 128 10.84 1.71 -18.61
N SER A 129 11.43 1.23 -17.53
CA SER A 129 12.57 1.86 -16.85
C SER A 129 13.87 1.17 -17.23
N THR A 130 14.99 1.86 -17.02
CA THR A 130 16.34 1.27 -17.19
C THR A 130 17.11 1.30 -15.86
N PRO A 131 17.58 0.15 -15.33
CA PRO A 131 17.29 -1.20 -15.81
C PRO A 131 15.80 -1.56 -15.62
N SER A 132 15.33 -2.60 -16.29
CA SER A 132 13.93 -3.06 -16.15
C SER A 132 13.67 -3.80 -14.83
N ALA A 133 14.73 -4.32 -14.18
CA ALA A 133 14.65 -4.96 -12.87
C ALA A 133 15.99 -4.90 -12.13
N ILE A 134 15.93 -4.99 -10.80
CA ILE A 134 17.09 -5.04 -9.90
C ILE A 134 16.99 -6.30 -9.05
N ASN A 135 18.11 -7.03 -8.93
CA ASN A 135 18.23 -8.15 -8.01
C ASN A 135 18.73 -7.66 -6.64
N LEU A 136 17.91 -7.72 -5.61
CA LEU A 136 18.32 -7.34 -4.26
C LEU A 136 19.34 -8.31 -3.65
N ALA A 137 19.34 -9.59 -4.06
CA ALA A 137 20.28 -10.58 -3.55
C ALA A 137 21.73 -10.32 -3.98
N SER A 138 21.96 -9.56 -5.07
CA SER A 138 23.31 -9.12 -5.44
C SER A 138 23.77 -7.86 -4.70
N LEU A 139 22.86 -7.18 -4.01
CA LEU A 139 23.13 -5.92 -3.32
C LEU A 139 23.20 -6.08 -1.80
N TYR A 140 22.51 -7.08 -1.25
CA TYR A 140 22.35 -7.28 0.19
C TYR A 140 22.56 -8.74 0.58
N ASP A 141 23.05 -8.99 1.79
CA ASP A 141 23.01 -10.32 2.38
C ASP A 141 21.58 -10.66 2.81
N LEU A 142 20.96 -11.55 2.06
CA LEU A 142 19.61 -12.05 2.29
C LEU A 142 19.60 -13.45 2.93
N SER A 143 20.67 -13.80 3.66
CA SER A 143 20.74 -15.05 4.39
C SER A 143 20.01 -14.97 5.73
N VAL A 144 19.26 -16.03 6.04
CA VAL A 144 18.56 -16.23 7.31
C VAL A 144 18.97 -17.56 7.89
N THR A 145 19.26 -17.59 9.19
CA THR A 145 19.83 -18.75 9.87
C THR A 145 18.96 -19.09 11.06
N ASP A 146 18.77 -20.38 11.28
CA ASP A 146 18.05 -20.96 12.41
C ASP A 146 16.65 -20.36 12.64
N VAL A 147 15.91 -20.11 11.54
CA VAL A 147 14.50 -19.74 11.62
C VAL A 147 13.75 -20.85 12.33
N PRO A 148 13.13 -20.59 13.50
CA PRO A 148 12.46 -21.64 14.26
C PRO A 148 11.21 -22.12 13.50
N VAL A 149 11.07 -23.44 13.40
CA VAL A 149 9.89 -24.07 12.81
C VAL A 149 9.07 -24.70 13.95
N GLN A 150 7.86 -24.18 14.17
CA GLN A 150 6.94 -24.72 15.17
C GLN A 150 5.73 -25.34 14.48
N SER A 151 5.39 -26.58 14.86
CA SER A 151 4.25 -27.30 14.29
C SER A 151 2.96 -26.49 14.43
N GLY A 152 2.23 -26.34 13.32
CA GLY A 152 0.97 -25.60 13.26
C GLY A 152 1.08 -24.07 13.31
N LYS A 153 2.29 -23.50 13.42
CA LYS A 153 2.47 -22.04 13.41
C LYS A 153 3.03 -21.54 12.07
N PRO A 154 2.59 -20.36 11.59
CA PRO A 154 3.21 -19.71 10.45
C PRO A 154 4.72 -19.49 10.67
N ILE A 155 5.48 -19.57 9.60
CA ILE A 155 6.91 -19.22 9.61
C ILE A 155 7.01 -17.82 9.00
N THR A 156 7.51 -16.87 9.76
CA THR A 156 7.72 -15.50 9.29
C THR A 156 9.22 -15.20 9.22
N VAL A 157 9.66 -14.70 8.07
CA VAL A 157 11.06 -14.35 7.80
C VAL A 157 11.12 -12.91 7.34
N GLY A 158 11.75 -12.05 8.15
CA GLY A 158 11.98 -10.63 7.82
C GLY A 158 13.24 -10.42 7.00
N LEU A 159 13.19 -9.50 6.03
CA LEU A 159 14.28 -9.08 5.16
C LEU A 159 14.24 -7.54 4.97
N PRO A 160 15.36 -6.82 5.07
CA PRO A 160 16.66 -7.31 5.51
C PRO A 160 16.62 -7.65 7.00
N LYS A 161 17.58 -8.46 7.47
CA LYS A 161 17.74 -8.72 8.92
C LYS A 161 17.98 -7.44 9.73
N THR A 162 18.67 -6.48 9.12
CA THR A 162 19.04 -5.20 9.73
C THR A 162 18.87 -4.07 8.72
N GLY A 163 18.36 -2.93 9.17
CA GLY A 163 18.19 -1.74 8.33
C GLY A 163 17.04 -1.86 7.33
N THR A 164 17.26 -1.34 6.13
CA THR A 164 16.27 -1.25 5.05
C THR A 164 16.94 -1.42 3.69
N PHE A 165 16.17 -1.80 2.68
CA PHE A 165 16.59 -1.79 1.29
C PHE A 165 16.46 -0.40 0.67
N ARG A 166 17.44 -0.06 -0.16
CA ARG A 166 17.33 0.92 -1.24
C ARG A 166 17.39 0.17 -2.56
N ILE A 167 16.39 0.36 -3.41
CA ILE A 167 16.19 -0.33 -4.69
C ILE A 167 16.29 0.72 -5.79
N GLY A 168 17.36 0.67 -6.57
CA GLY A 168 17.66 1.64 -7.62
C GLY A 168 19.18 1.76 -7.83
N PRO A 169 19.65 2.69 -8.69
CA PRO A 169 18.81 3.61 -9.47
C PRO A 169 18.06 2.90 -10.60
N TYR A 170 16.83 3.33 -10.82
CA TYR A 170 16.14 3.20 -12.10
C TYR A 170 16.16 4.54 -12.81
N LYS A 171 16.01 4.55 -14.14
CA LYS A 171 15.77 5.75 -14.95
C LYS A 171 14.38 5.73 -15.56
N ALA A 172 13.65 6.82 -15.39
CA ALA A 172 12.29 6.95 -15.91
C ALA A 172 12.28 7.04 -17.45
N PRO A 173 11.23 6.54 -18.13
CA PRO A 173 11.01 6.79 -19.54
C PRO A 173 10.75 8.27 -19.82
N ASP A 174 10.52 8.64 -21.08
CA ASP A 174 10.23 10.03 -21.45
C ASP A 174 8.83 10.49 -21.00
N ASP A 175 7.87 9.58 -20.87
CA ASP A 175 6.48 9.88 -20.52
C ASP A 175 5.72 8.65 -19.97
N GLY A 176 4.44 8.87 -19.60
CA GLY A 176 3.47 7.82 -19.30
C GLY A 176 3.52 7.34 -17.85
N ARG A 177 3.50 6.02 -17.64
CA ARG A 177 3.49 5.41 -16.29
C ARG A 177 4.54 4.31 -16.17
N ILE A 178 5.16 4.24 -14.99
CA ILE A 178 6.01 3.15 -14.53
C ILE A 178 5.20 2.35 -13.51
N GLN A 179 5.34 1.03 -13.54
CA GLN A 179 4.79 0.13 -12.54
C GLN A 179 5.91 -0.67 -11.91
N PHE A 180 6.08 -0.53 -10.60
CA PHE A 180 6.93 -1.39 -9.81
C PHE A 180 6.32 -2.76 -9.68
N ARG A 181 7.14 -3.80 -9.79
CA ARG A 181 6.67 -5.19 -9.83
C ARG A 181 7.52 -6.12 -8.97
N PHE A 182 6.85 -7.08 -8.34
CA PHE A 182 7.53 -8.25 -7.79
C PHE A 182 7.72 -9.28 -8.91
N GLU A 183 8.90 -9.32 -9.52
CA GLU A 183 9.22 -10.21 -10.65
C GLU A 183 9.52 -11.64 -10.19
N GLY A 184 9.79 -11.82 -8.89
CA GLY A 184 9.92 -13.12 -8.25
C GLY A 184 11.08 -13.20 -7.26
N ALA A 185 11.15 -14.31 -6.55
CA ALA A 185 12.25 -14.61 -5.65
C ALA A 185 12.63 -16.09 -5.72
N THR A 186 13.92 -16.38 -5.56
CA THR A 186 14.43 -17.74 -5.43
C THR A 186 15.28 -17.85 -4.18
N ALA A 187 15.05 -18.90 -3.39
CA ALA A 187 15.83 -19.17 -2.19
C ALA A 187 16.22 -20.64 -2.07
N ASN A 188 17.44 -20.89 -1.62
CA ASN A 188 17.89 -22.20 -1.17
C ASN A 188 17.63 -22.32 0.33
N VAL A 189 16.83 -23.30 0.72
CA VAL A 189 16.44 -23.52 2.12
C VAL A 189 17.04 -24.85 2.59
N THR A 190 17.75 -24.81 3.73
CA THR A 190 18.25 -25.99 4.42
C THR A 190 17.40 -26.24 5.66
N LEU A 191 16.60 -27.30 5.62
CA LEU A 191 15.76 -27.75 6.72
C LEU A 191 16.58 -28.65 7.66
N LYS A 192 16.62 -28.32 8.95
CA LYS A 192 17.37 -29.04 9.98
C LYS A 192 16.44 -29.85 10.89
N THR A 193 16.77 -31.11 11.12
CA THR A 193 16.03 -31.96 12.07
C THR A 193 16.70 -32.03 13.44
N PRO A 194 15.97 -32.35 14.53
CA PRO A 194 16.55 -32.63 15.84
C PRO A 194 17.60 -33.76 15.81
N ALA A 195 17.46 -34.71 14.88
CA ALA A 195 18.39 -35.84 14.73
C ALA A 195 19.66 -35.48 13.91
N GLY A 196 19.83 -34.22 13.51
CA GLY A 196 21.03 -33.75 12.80
C GLY A 196 20.99 -33.89 11.27
N PHE A 197 19.91 -34.46 10.70
CA PHE A 197 19.74 -34.53 9.25
C PHE A 197 19.45 -33.14 8.66
N LYS A 198 19.97 -32.91 7.44
CA LYS A 198 19.77 -31.67 6.68
C LYS A 198 19.18 -31.98 5.31
N PHE A 199 18.07 -31.32 4.98
CA PHE A 199 17.43 -31.41 3.67
C PHE A 199 17.52 -30.08 2.95
N LYS A 200 18.01 -30.09 1.71
CA LYS A 200 18.08 -28.89 0.88
C LYS A 200 16.89 -28.85 -0.07
N VAL A 201 16.15 -27.76 -0.05
CA VAL A 201 15.06 -27.50 -1.00
C VAL A 201 15.27 -26.14 -1.65
N ARG A 202 14.81 -26.00 -2.89
CA ARG A 202 14.81 -24.72 -3.60
C ARG A 202 13.37 -24.21 -3.67
N ALA A 203 13.14 -22.98 -3.22
CA ALA A 203 11.87 -22.30 -3.29
C ALA A 203 11.93 -21.26 -4.42
N GLU A 204 10.95 -21.31 -5.33
CA GLU A 204 10.78 -20.34 -6.41
C GLU A 204 9.41 -19.68 -6.24
N CYS A 205 9.40 -18.41 -5.85
CA CYS A 205 8.21 -17.66 -5.48
C CYS A 205 7.85 -16.64 -6.55
N VAL A 206 6.56 -16.57 -6.88
CA VAL A 206 5.96 -15.59 -7.79
C VAL A 206 4.72 -14.97 -7.14
N ALA A 207 4.28 -13.81 -7.62
CA ALA A 207 3.02 -13.23 -7.18
C ALA A 207 1.84 -14.12 -7.59
N ALA A 208 0.83 -14.25 -6.71
CA ALA A 208 -0.31 -15.12 -6.96
C ALA A 208 -1.51 -14.39 -7.59
N GLU A 209 -1.65 -13.07 -7.37
CA GLU A 209 -2.84 -12.29 -7.73
C GLU A 209 -2.45 -10.94 -8.36
N GLY A 210 -1.65 -10.99 -9.44
CA GLY A 210 -1.01 -9.81 -10.03
C GLY A 210 0.30 -9.46 -9.33
N ASN A 211 1.25 -8.87 -10.06
CA ASN A 211 2.60 -8.58 -9.54
C ASN A 211 2.91 -7.10 -9.38
N ALA A 212 1.94 -6.21 -9.64
CA ALA A 212 2.08 -4.77 -9.44
C ALA A 212 2.19 -4.43 -7.94
N LEU A 213 3.14 -3.56 -7.61
CA LEU A 213 3.37 -3.04 -6.26
C LEU A 213 2.86 -1.61 -6.14
N LEU A 214 3.23 -0.77 -7.10
CA LEU A 214 2.89 0.64 -7.17
C LEU A 214 3.03 1.13 -8.61
N SER A 215 2.23 2.12 -9.01
CA SER A 215 2.40 2.83 -10.29
C SER A 215 2.71 4.31 -10.05
N VAL A 216 3.60 4.88 -10.87
CA VAL A 216 4.05 6.28 -10.79
C VAL A 216 3.97 6.92 -12.18
N ALA A 217 3.37 8.10 -12.30
CA ALA A 217 3.31 8.81 -13.57
C ALA A 217 4.59 9.61 -13.84
N VAL A 218 4.92 9.73 -15.13
CA VAL A 218 6.12 10.41 -15.63
C VAL A 218 5.71 11.53 -16.57
N GLY A 219 6.28 12.73 -16.39
CA GLY A 219 6.03 13.84 -17.28
C GLY A 219 6.84 15.10 -16.96
N PRO A 220 6.87 16.05 -17.90
CA PRO A 220 7.85 17.15 -17.93
C PRO A 220 7.69 18.20 -16.83
N GLN A 221 6.59 18.17 -16.06
CA GLN A 221 6.31 19.13 -14.99
C GLN A 221 7.14 18.85 -13.72
N VAL A 222 7.79 17.68 -13.63
CA VAL A 222 8.69 17.33 -12.52
C VAL A 222 10.13 17.70 -12.87
N ASP A 223 10.82 18.35 -11.93
CA ASP A 223 12.24 18.62 -12.05
C ASP A 223 13.08 17.33 -12.00
N ALA A 224 13.53 16.88 -13.17
CA ALA A 224 14.36 15.70 -13.34
C ALA A 224 15.85 15.93 -13.00
N SER A 225 16.25 17.15 -12.61
CA SER A 225 17.67 17.49 -12.36
C SER A 225 18.28 16.78 -11.15
N LYS A 226 17.44 16.27 -10.25
CA LYS A 226 17.86 15.53 -9.05
C LYS A 226 17.21 14.15 -9.03
N PRO A 227 17.89 13.14 -8.44
CA PRO A 227 17.26 11.85 -8.24
C PRO A 227 16.02 11.96 -7.32
N ALA A 228 14.94 11.27 -7.69
CA ALA A 228 13.77 11.08 -6.85
C ALA A 228 14.07 10.01 -5.80
N LEU A 229 14.62 10.45 -4.68
CA LEU A 229 14.97 9.63 -3.51
C LEU A 229 14.46 10.32 -2.25
N TYR A 230 13.52 9.67 -1.56
CA TYR A 230 12.97 10.13 -0.28
C TYR A 230 13.45 9.22 0.84
N GLU A 231 13.95 9.78 1.93
CA GLU A 231 14.48 9.02 3.07
C GLU A 231 14.18 9.75 4.37
N GLY A 232 14.11 9.02 5.48
CA GLY A 232 13.69 9.54 6.78
C GLY A 232 12.19 9.77 6.91
N GLU A 233 11.37 9.27 5.98
CA GLU A 233 9.92 9.49 6.00
C GLU A 233 9.23 8.63 7.07
N PRO A 234 8.07 9.06 7.61
CA PRO A 234 7.29 8.26 8.53
C PRO A 234 6.81 6.95 7.88
N LEU A 235 7.13 5.82 8.52
CA LEU A 235 6.72 4.48 8.13
C LEU A 235 6.16 3.73 9.33
N SER A 236 4.99 4.16 9.81
CA SER A 236 4.32 3.56 10.97
C SER A 236 2.95 3.04 10.57
N PHE A 237 2.94 1.97 9.77
CA PHE A 237 1.72 1.37 9.25
C PHE A 237 1.40 0.03 9.93
N PRO A 238 0.14 -0.20 10.36
CA PRO A 238 -0.25 -1.50 10.88
C PRO A 238 -0.19 -2.56 9.77
N PRO A 239 0.01 -3.84 10.13
CA PRO A 239 -0.13 -4.93 9.15
C PRO A 239 -1.52 -4.92 8.50
N VAL A 240 -1.57 -5.24 7.22
CA VAL A 240 -2.81 -5.31 6.43
C VAL A 240 -3.10 -6.73 5.97
N ALA A 241 -4.37 -7.01 5.65
CA ALA A 241 -4.75 -8.30 5.12
C ALA A 241 -4.14 -8.52 3.72
N ALA A 242 -3.87 -9.78 3.37
CA ALA A 242 -3.37 -10.17 2.06
C ALA A 242 -4.24 -9.59 0.93
N GLY A 243 -3.59 -9.04 -0.10
CA GLY A 243 -4.24 -8.36 -1.22
C GLY A 243 -4.64 -6.91 -0.92
N ASN A 244 -4.18 -6.31 0.17
CA ASN A 244 -4.43 -4.89 0.48
C ASN A 244 -3.12 -4.14 0.71
N LEU A 245 -3.21 -2.82 0.54
CA LEU A 245 -2.23 -1.82 0.95
C LEU A 245 -2.82 -0.88 1.99
N VAL A 246 -1.98 -0.32 2.84
CA VAL A 246 -2.23 0.90 3.60
C VAL A 246 -1.09 1.86 3.32
N GLY A 247 -1.40 3.13 3.06
CA GLY A 247 -0.36 4.11 2.75
C GLY A 247 -0.87 5.52 2.79
N ILE A 248 0.03 6.46 2.53
CA ILE A 248 -0.21 7.89 2.40
C ILE A 248 0.56 8.39 1.18
N VAL A 249 -0.18 8.88 0.19
CA VAL A 249 0.33 9.58 -0.98
C VAL A 249 0.28 11.08 -0.69
N HIS A 250 1.41 11.78 -0.72
CA HIS A 250 1.45 13.23 -0.54
C HIS A 250 1.72 13.95 -1.86
N ALA A 251 0.65 14.30 -2.57
CA ALA A 251 0.75 14.86 -3.92
C ALA A 251 1.08 16.37 -3.90
N PRO A 252 1.98 16.85 -4.78
CA PRO A 252 2.20 18.26 -4.99
C PRO A 252 1.10 18.89 -5.84
N TYR A 253 0.58 20.03 -5.40
CA TYR A 253 -0.39 20.86 -6.10
C TYR A 253 0.14 22.27 -6.31
N LYS A 254 -0.21 22.86 -7.46
CA LYS A 254 -0.07 24.29 -7.73
C LYS A 254 -1.45 24.93 -7.63
N CYS A 255 -1.74 25.55 -6.50
CA CYS A 255 -3.05 26.14 -6.23
C CYS A 255 -3.07 27.63 -6.54
N ASP A 256 -4.14 28.10 -7.18
CA ASP A 256 -4.50 29.51 -7.22
C ASP A 256 -5.19 29.87 -5.89
N ILE A 257 -4.61 30.80 -5.14
CA ILE A 257 -5.18 31.36 -3.91
C ILE A 257 -5.24 32.87 -4.07
N GLY A 258 -6.44 33.41 -4.29
CA GLY A 258 -6.64 34.84 -4.45
C GLY A 258 -5.96 35.45 -5.69
N GLY A 259 -5.86 34.69 -6.78
CA GLY A 259 -5.24 35.11 -8.05
C GLY A 259 -3.73 34.90 -8.11
N GLN A 260 -3.14 34.23 -7.12
CA GLN A 260 -1.71 33.96 -7.05
C GLN A 260 -1.44 32.46 -6.91
N GLN A 261 -0.38 31.98 -7.57
CA GLN A 261 0.03 30.58 -7.53
C GLN A 261 0.87 30.26 -6.29
N TYR A 262 0.51 29.17 -5.62
CA TYR A 262 1.18 28.65 -4.43
C TYR A 262 1.38 27.14 -4.50
N ASP A 263 2.48 26.69 -3.94
CA ASP A 263 2.73 25.28 -3.69
C ASP A 263 1.93 24.82 -2.47
N VAL A 264 1.23 23.70 -2.63
CA VAL A 264 0.42 23.05 -1.61
C VAL A 264 0.61 21.55 -1.73
N GLY A 265 0.75 20.85 -0.61
CA GLY A 265 0.69 19.40 -0.53
C GLY A 265 -0.70 18.94 -0.14
N VAL A 266 -1.23 17.92 -0.81
CA VAL A 266 -2.42 17.22 -0.36
C VAL A 266 -2.07 15.76 -0.14
N ALA A 267 -2.09 15.34 1.13
CA ALA A 267 -1.89 13.96 1.51
C ALA A 267 -3.22 13.23 1.55
N VAL A 268 -3.27 12.02 1.00
CA VAL A 268 -4.40 11.10 1.13
C VAL A 268 -3.83 9.75 1.54
N GLY A 269 -4.34 9.22 2.65
CA GLY A 269 -4.04 7.88 3.09
C GLY A 269 -5.29 7.04 3.32
N GLY A 270 -5.12 5.73 3.36
CA GLY A 270 -6.20 4.78 3.58
C GLY A 270 -5.79 3.34 3.29
N VAL A 271 -6.72 2.42 3.47
CA VAL A 271 -6.57 1.00 3.14
C VAL A 271 -7.26 0.72 1.80
N ILE A 272 -6.49 0.21 0.84
CA ILE A 272 -6.91 0.00 -0.55
C ILE A 272 -6.65 -1.45 -0.98
N PRO A 273 -7.63 -2.15 -1.57
CA PRO A 273 -7.37 -3.43 -2.24
C PRO A 273 -6.38 -3.26 -3.40
N LEU A 274 -5.43 -4.19 -3.52
CA LEU A 274 -4.45 -4.23 -4.61
C LEU A 274 -5.05 -4.71 -5.93
N ALA A 275 -6.20 -5.40 -5.90
CA ALA A 275 -6.87 -5.91 -7.08
C ALA A 275 -8.39 -5.86 -6.89
N VAL A 276 -9.14 -5.91 -8.00
CA VAL A 276 -10.61 -5.88 -7.97
C VAL A 276 -11.18 -6.91 -8.95
N LYS A 277 -12.24 -7.61 -8.56
CA LYS A 277 -12.96 -8.51 -9.49
C LYS A 277 -13.73 -7.70 -10.52
N ARG A 278 -13.84 -8.18 -11.76
CA ARG A 278 -14.60 -7.51 -12.84
C ARG A 278 -16.04 -7.11 -12.48
N THR A 279 -16.71 -7.90 -11.64
CA THR A 279 -18.07 -7.63 -11.16
C THR A 279 -18.13 -7.03 -9.76
N GLY A 280 -16.98 -6.83 -9.12
CA GLY A 280 -16.85 -6.34 -7.76
C GLY A 280 -16.75 -4.83 -7.67
N THR A 281 -16.31 -4.37 -6.51
CA THR A 281 -16.01 -2.95 -6.27
C THR A 281 -14.71 -2.81 -5.48
N LEU A 282 -14.06 -1.66 -5.62
CA LEU A 282 -12.86 -1.29 -4.87
C LEU A 282 -13.21 -0.11 -3.95
N PRO A 283 -13.35 -0.34 -2.63
CA PRO A 283 -13.47 0.73 -1.66
C PRO A 283 -12.08 1.17 -1.15
N ILE A 284 -11.92 2.46 -0.86
CA ILE A 284 -10.83 2.98 -0.03
C ILE A 284 -11.43 3.20 1.35
N THR A 285 -10.98 2.39 2.31
CA THR A 285 -11.48 2.42 3.69
C THR A 285 -10.48 3.10 4.62
N GLN A 286 -10.97 3.58 5.77
CA GLN A 286 -10.14 4.35 6.71
C GLN A 286 -9.42 5.53 6.01
N ALA A 287 -10.08 6.12 5.01
CA ALA A 287 -9.49 7.17 4.23
C ALA A 287 -9.37 8.43 5.09
N SER A 288 -8.24 9.11 5.00
CA SER A 288 -7.98 10.37 5.68
C SER A 288 -7.03 11.18 4.82
N GLY A 289 -6.92 12.48 5.08
CA GLY A 289 -5.99 13.32 4.36
C GLY A 289 -5.36 14.38 5.25
N ALA A 290 -4.47 15.15 4.65
CA ALA A 290 -3.93 16.35 5.24
C ALA A 290 -3.63 17.39 4.16
N LEU A 291 -3.75 18.66 4.52
CA LEU A 291 -3.29 19.78 3.72
C LEU A 291 -1.95 20.25 4.28
N THR A 292 -0.96 20.42 3.42
CA THR A 292 0.35 20.96 3.78
C THR A 292 0.63 22.24 3.01
N LEU A 293 0.93 23.33 3.71
CA LEU A 293 1.60 24.48 3.13
C LEU A 293 3.10 24.34 3.39
N PRO A 294 3.95 24.22 2.35
CA PRO A 294 5.39 24.16 2.55
C PRO A 294 5.90 25.47 3.15
N ALA A 295 7.04 25.41 3.85
CA ALA A 295 7.63 26.57 4.53
C ALA A 295 7.78 27.80 3.61
N ALA A 296 8.11 27.60 2.32
CA ALA A 296 8.19 28.68 1.34
C ALA A 296 6.83 29.39 1.12
N THR A 297 5.73 28.63 1.02
CA THR A 297 4.37 29.19 0.91
C THR A 297 3.97 29.90 2.21
N VAL A 298 4.29 29.31 3.37
CA VAL A 298 4.03 29.93 4.68
C VAL A 298 4.77 31.26 4.83
N ASN A 299 6.05 31.31 4.43
CA ASN A 299 6.85 32.53 4.45
C ASN A 299 6.27 33.62 3.54
N ARG A 300 5.84 33.27 2.31
CA ARG A 300 5.17 34.21 1.41
C ARG A 300 3.89 34.80 2.00
N PHE A 301 3.09 33.98 2.69
CA PHE A 301 1.91 34.46 3.41
C PHE A 301 2.28 35.42 4.55
N LEU A 302 3.28 35.07 5.35
CA LEU A 302 3.78 35.94 6.42
C LEU A 302 4.34 37.27 5.88
N ASP A 303 5.06 37.25 4.76
CA ASP A 303 5.57 38.47 4.10
C ASP A 303 4.42 39.37 3.60
N ALA A 304 3.27 38.77 3.25
CA ALA A 304 2.05 39.48 2.89
C ALA A 304 1.20 39.91 4.11
N GLY A 305 1.69 39.72 5.34
CA GLY A 305 0.97 40.08 6.57
C GLY A 305 -0.10 39.08 7.02
N ILE A 306 -0.16 37.89 6.41
CA ILE A 306 -1.04 36.80 6.84
C ILE A 306 -0.35 36.01 7.94
N THR A 307 -0.97 35.94 9.11
CA THR A 307 -0.44 35.30 10.33
C THR A 307 -1.26 34.08 10.76
N SER A 308 -2.50 33.93 10.29
CA SER A 308 -3.31 32.73 10.50
C SER A 308 -4.18 32.40 9.29
N VAL A 309 -4.40 31.11 9.07
CA VAL A 309 -5.29 30.56 8.03
C VAL A 309 -6.39 29.73 8.69
N GLN A 310 -7.62 29.88 8.20
CA GLN A 310 -8.75 29.00 8.51
C GLN A 310 -9.62 28.84 7.27
N GLY A 311 -10.60 27.95 7.30
CA GLY A 311 -11.52 27.83 6.17
C GLY A 311 -12.22 26.49 6.08
N LYS A 312 -12.45 26.07 4.85
CA LYS A 312 -13.11 24.81 4.52
C LYS A 312 -12.57 24.28 3.19
N VAL A 313 -12.17 23.02 3.16
CA VAL A 313 -12.01 22.28 1.90
C VAL A 313 -13.41 21.97 1.39
N ASP A 314 -13.76 22.55 0.25
CA ASP A 314 -15.08 22.42 -0.36
C ASP A 314 -15.18 21.15 -1.20
N GLU A 315 -14.06 20.76 -1.84
CA GLU A 315 -13.99 19.62 -2.74
C GLU A 315 -12.60 19.00 -2.72
N LEU A 316 -12.57 17.67 -2.73
CA LEU A 316 -11.41 16.89 -3.15
C LEU A 316 -11.93 15.82 -4.10
N ARG A 317 -11.52 15.89 -5.36
CA ARG A 317 -11.88 14.87 -6.33
C ARG A 317 -10.81 13.81 -6.46
N LEU A 318 -11.24 12.60 -6.76
CA LEU A 318 -10.37 11.58 -7.34
C LEU A 318 -10.69 11.44 -8.82
N ILE A 319 -9.71 10.99 -9.59
CA ILE A 319 -9.90 10.58 -10.99
C ILE A 319 -9.85 9.07 -11.03
N VAL A 320 -10.84 8.45 -11.64
CA VAL A 320 -10.93 7.00 -11.79
C VAL A 320 -10.92 6.66 -13.27
N ASP A 321 -9.76 6.25 -13.77
CA ASP A 321 -9.63 5.70 -15.12
C ASP A 321 -10.17 4.27 -15.11
N ASN A 322 -10.89 3.89 -16.17
CA ASN A 322 -11.48 2.56 -16.33
C ASN A 322 -12.40 2.12 -15.18
N GLY A 323 -13.05 3.07 -14.51
CA GLY A 323 -14.01 2.78 -13.46
C GLY A 323 -15.09 3.84 -13.31
N THR A 324 -16.05 3.57 -12.42
CA THR A 324 -17.16 4.46 -12.12
C THR A 324 -17.38 4.59 -10.62
N PRO A 325 -17.75 5.78 -10.10
CA PRO A 325 -17.78 7.07 -10.82
C PRO A 325 -16.37 7.53 -11.25
N ALA A 326 -16.26 8.21 -12.40
CA ALA A 326 -14.98 8.61 -12.99
C ALA A 326 -14.31 9.83 -12.31
N ASN A 327 -15.10 10.73 -11.71
CA ASN A 327 -14.60 11.94 -11.06
C ASN A 327 -15.37 12.28 -9.76
N PRO A 328 -15.39 11.38 -8.76
CA PRO A 328 -16.11 11.56 -7.51
C PRO A 328 -15.49 12.66 -6.64
N ASN A 329 -16.34 13.47 -5.99
CA ASN A 329 -15.92 14.25 -4.82
C ASN A 329 -15.96 13.34 -3.58
N VAL A 330 -14.81 13.16 -2.93
CA VAL A 330 -14.67 12.29 -1.75
C VAL A 330 -14.92 13.00 -0.43
N LEU A 331 -15.21 14.31 -0.47
CA LEU A 331 -15.61 15.12 0.68
C LEU A 331 -16.99 15.77 0.42
N PRO A 332 -18.07 14.99 0.22
CA PRO A 332 -19.40 15.55 0.03
C PRO A 332 -19.85 16.27 1.31
N GLY A 333 -19.95 17.61 1.25
CA GLY A 333 -20.24 18.46 2.42
C GLY A 333 -19.03 19.29 2.90
N GLY A 334 -17.84 18.97 2.40
CA GLY A 334 -16.57 19.62 2.71
C GLY A 334 -16.06 19.36 4.12
N THR A 335 -14.85 19.85 4.40
CA THR A 335 -14.13 19.62 5.66
C THR A 335 -13.57 20.93 6.19
N VAL A 336 -13.79 21.23 7.47
CA VAL A 336 -13.30 22.47 8.09
C VAL A 336 -11.78 22.45 8.22
N ILE A 337 -11.16 23.58 7.88
CA ILE A 337 -9.77 23.88 8.18
C ILE A 337 -9.78 24.74 9.46
N PRO A 338 -9.33 24.22 10.61
CA PRO A 338 -9.29 24.98 11.85
C PRO A 338 -8.36 26.19 11.73
N GLN A 339 -8.62 27.21 12.54
CA GLN A 339 -7.73 28.36 12.62
C GLN A 339 -6.35 27.92 13.10
N THR A 340 -5.35 28.14 12.25
CA THR A 340 -3.97 27.76 12.54
C THR A 340 -3.03 28.93 12.28
N PHE A 341 -2.13 29.17 13.23
CA PHE A 341 -1.14 30.24 13.14
C PHE A 341 0.06 29.81 12.31
N LEU A 342 0.51 30.72 11.45
CA LEU A 342 1.67 30.54 10.59
C LEU A 342 2.95 30.81 11.37
N GLN A 343 3.99 30.00 11.14
CA GLN A 343 5.30 30.17 11.74
C GLN A 343 6.36 30.23 10.64
N ARG A 344 7.27 31.20 10.74
CA ARG A 344 8.36 31.37 9.77
C ARG A 344 9.20 30.09 9.70
N ASP A 345 9.59 29.71 8.48
CA ASP A 345 10.44 28.57 8.16
C ASP A 345 9.91 27.20 8.59
N LYS A 346 8.60 27.12 8.91
CA LYS A 346 7.95 25.87 9.24
C LYS A 346 6.81 25.58 8.27
N PRO A 347 6.69 24.34 7.79
CA PRO A 347 5.49 23.94 7.07
C PRO A 347 4.29 23.97 8.02
N LEU A 348 3.12 24.22 7.47
CA LEU A 348 1.85 24.02 8.15
C LEU A 348 1.24 22.72 7.61
N THR A 349 0.99 21.73 8.46
CA THR A 349 0.27 20.50 8.09
C THR A 349 -0.98 20.37 8.95
N VAL A 350 -2.14 20.20 8.30
CA VAL A 350 -3.45 20.15 8.95
C VAL A 350 -4.19 18.90 8.47
N SER A 351 -4.59 18.04 9.40
CA SER A 351 -5.39 16.85 9.12
C SER A 351 -6.79 17.19 8.62
N LEU A 352 -7.27 16.43 7.65
CA LEU A 352 -8.58 16.59 7.01
C LEU A 352 -9.24 15.21 6.81
N PRO A 353 -10.35 14.89 7.50
CA PRO A 353 -10.97 15.66 8.56
C PRO A 353 -10.08 15.78 9.81
N THR A 354 -10.40 16.75 10.67
CA THR A 354 -9.70 16.92 11.97
C THR A 354 -10.03 15.80 12.97
N SER A 355 -11.06 15.00 12.69
CA SER A 355 -11.44 13.82 13.45
C SER A 355 -12.12 12.78 12.54
N GLY A 356 -11.91 11.49 12.82
CA GLY A 356 -12.55 10.41 12.07
C GLY A 356 -11.88 10.08 10.74
N THR A 357 -12.52 9.22 9.97
CA THR A 357 -12.11 8.86 8.60
C THR A 357 -13.27 9.07 7.65
N VAL A 358 -12.98 9.15 6.36
CA VAL A 358 -13.96 9.05 5.28
C VAL A 358 -13.84 7.69 4.59
N THR A 359 -14.84 7.36 3.79
CA THR A 359 -14.78 6.23 2.86
C THR A 359 -14.86 6.82 1.46
N ALA A 360 -13.93 6.46 0.59
CA ALA A 360 -14.01 6.80 -0.82
C ALA A 360 -14.39 5.57 -1.66
N GLY A 361 -15.29 5.76 -2.61
CA GLY A 361 -15.92 4.67 -3.36
C GLY A 361 -17.20 4.16 -2.68
N PRO A 362 -17.71 2.98 -3.05
CA PRO A 362 -17.06 1.96 -3.89
C PRO A 362 -16.90 2.37 -5.36
N PHE A 363 -15.76 2.00 -5.97
CA PHE A 363 -15.52 2.16 -7.40
C PHE A 363 -15.79 0.85 -8.14
N LYS A 364 -16.52 0.90 -9.24
CA LYS A 364 -16.83 -0.26 -10.07
C LYS A 364 -15.97 -0.25 -11.34
N PRO A 365 -15.26 -1.35 -11.66
CA PRO A 365 -14.49 -1.45 -12.88
C PRO A 365 -15.33 -1.38 -14.15
N SER A 366 -14.76 -0.81 -15.22
CA SER A 366 -15.31 -0.92 -16.57
C SER A 366 -15.25 -2.36 -17.07
N ALA A 367 -16.28 -2.79 -17.81
CA ALA A 367 -16.48 -4.20 -18.17
C ALA A 367 -15.32 -4.81 -18.99
N THR A 368 -14.63 -4.02 -19.81
CA THR A 368 -13.58 -4.49 -20.73
C THR A 368 -12.16 -4.11 -20.32
N ALA A 369 -11.99 -3.39 -19.20
CA ALA A 369 -10.68 -2.94 -18.78
C ALA A 369 -9.84 -4.08 -18.16
N GLU A 370 -8.52 -3.94 -18.23
CA GLU A 370 -7.53 -4.83 -17.61
C GLU A 370 -7.09 -4.34 -16.23
N SER A 371 -7.11 -3.01 -16.01
CA SER A 371 -6.89 -2.40 -14.70
C SER A 371 -7.80 -1.19 -14.49
N MET A 372 -8.01 -0.83 -13.24
CA MET A 372 -8.69 0.38 -12.80
C MET A 372 -7.70 1.25 -12.03
N VAL A 373 -7.50 2.49 -12.48
CA VAL A 373 -6.51 3.40 -11.89
C VAL A 373 -7.24 4.51 -11.16
N ILE A 374 -6.85 4.77 -9.92
CA ILE A 374 -7.38 5.85 -9.11
C ILE A 374 -6.25 6.81 -8.81
N GLY A 375 -6.41 8.07 -9.19
CA GLY A 375 -5.47 9.14 -8.92
C GLY A 375 -6.12 10.33 -8.24
N MET A 376 -5.27 11.24 -7.79
CA MET A 376 -5.65 12.52 -7.23
C MET A 376 -6.23 13.44 -8.32
N GLY A 377 -7.39 14.03 -8.07
CA GLY A 377 -8.06 14.97 -8.95
C GLY A 377 -7.89 16.42 -8.52
N SER A 378 -8.80 17.28 -8.95
CA SER A 378 -8.85 18.68 -8.49
C SER A 378 -9.24 18.79 -7.02
N ALA A 379 -8.81 19.87 -6.37
CA ALA A 379 -9.26 20.24 -5.04
C ALA A 379 -9.67 21.72 -5.01
N SER A 380 -10.56 22.08 -4.10
CA SER A 380 -10.90 23.48 -3.86
C SER A 380 -11.20 23.75 -2.39
N ALA A 381 -10.95 24.98 -1.98
CA ALA A 381 -11.21 25.43 -0.62
C ALA A 381 -11.68 26.89 -0.57
N SER A 382 -12.36 27.21 0.51
CA SER A 382 -12.73 28.55 0.92
C SER A 382 -11.89 28.93 2.14
N LEU A 383 -10.95 29.85 1.97
CA LEU A 383 -10.00 30.28 2.99
C LEU A 383 -10.38 31.64 3.56
N GLN A 384 -10.02 31.85 4.82
CA GLN A 384 -10.09 33.12 5.54
C GLN A 384 -8.75 33.36 6.22
N PHE A 385 -8.27 34.59 6.15
CA PHE A 385 -6.97 34.98 6.69
C PHE A 385 -7.13 35.93 7.87
N ASN A 386 -6.29 35.79 8.89
CA ASN A 386 -6.27 36.66 10.08
C ASN A 386 -7.64 36.82 10.78
N GLY A 387 -8.49 35.80 10.74
CA GLY A 387 -9.86 35.86 11.30
C GLY A 387 -10.83 36.77 10.52
N SER A 388 -10.45 37.24 9.33
CA SER A 388 -11.33 38.04 8.46
C SER A 388 -12.56 37.25 8.01
N SER A 389 -13.69 37.94 7.88
CA SER A 389 -14.91 37.38 7.28
C SER A 389 -14.83 37.26 5.75
N GLN A 390 -13.82 37.87 5.11
CA GLN A 390 -13.61 37.77 3.68
C GLN A 390 -13.18 36.35 3.30
N VAL A 391 -13.97 35.72 2.43
CA VAL A 391 -13.68 34.39 1.90
C VAL A 391 -12.85 34.53 0.62
N ILE A 392 -11.67 33.92 0.62
CA ILE A 392 -10.79 33.79 -0.54
C ILE A 392 -10.94 32.37 -1.09
N LYS A 393 -11.23 32.25 -2.38
CA LYS A 393 -11.28 30.94 -3.04
C LYS A 393 -9.87 30.47 -3.36
N ALA A 394 -9.63 29.20 -3.04
CA ALA A 394 -8.46 28.45 -3.43
C ALA A 394 -8.87 27.33 -4.39
N THR A 395 -8.23 27.26 -5.56
CA THR A 395 -8.50 26.21 -6.55
C THR A 395 -7.20 25.55 -6.95
N CYS A 396 -7.16 24.24 -6.81
CA CYS A 396 -6.02 23.42 -7.14
C CYS A 396 -6.44 22.50 -8.30
N PRO A 397 -5.95 22.73 -9.53
CA PRO A 397 -6.12 21.76 -10.61
C PRO A 397 -5.50 20.41 -10.21
N LYS A 398 -5.83 19.34 -10.95
CA LYS A 398 -5.21 18.04 -10.71
C LYS A 398 -3.67 18.16 -10.77
N PRO A 399 -2.92 17.35 -10.00
CA PRO A 399 -1.47 17.29 -10.14
C PRO A 399 -1.09 16.83 -11.55
N GLU A 400 0.00 17.40 -12.09
CA GLU A 400 0.61 16.94 -13.34
C GLU A 400 2.11 16.70 -13.10
N PRO A 401 2.64 15.50 -13.42
CA PRO A 401 1.97 14.27 -13.88
C PRO A 401 0.91 13.73 -12.91
N ASP A 402 0.12 12.72 -13.26
CA ASP A 402 -0.91 12.21 -12.32
C ASP A 402 -0.28 11.67 -11.03
N ALA A 403 -0.78 12.10 -9.86
CA ALA A 403 -0.44 11.47 -8.59
C ALA A 403 -1.39 10.29 -8.32
N LEU A 404 -0.89 9.07 -8.40
CA LEU A 404 -1.71 7.85 -8.34
C LEU A 404 -1.88 7.36 -6.89
N LEU A 405 -3.09 6.92 -6.54
CA LEU A 405 -3.38 6.24 -5.27
C LEU A 405 -3.27 4.72 -5.42
N VAL A 406 -3.77 4.18 -6.54
CA VAL A 406 -3.69 2.74 -6.85
C VAL A 406 -3.87 2.50 -8.35
N ASP A 407 -3.21 1.48 -8.87
CA ASP A 407 -3.44 0.89 -10.20
C ASP A 407 -3.76 -0.60 -10.00
N ALA A 408 -5.05 -0.89 -9.88
CA ALA A 408 -5.53 -2.20 -9.46
C ALA A 408 -5.85 -3.07 -10.69
N PRO A 409 -5.16 -4.20 -10.91
CA PRO A 409 -5.57 -5.17 -11.92
C PRO A 409 -6.99 -5.68 -11.68
N ILE A 410 -7.69 -5.95 -12.79
CA ILE A 410 -9.04 -6.50 -12.81
C ILE A 410 -8.96 -8.01 -13.00
N LEU A 411 -9.40 -8.76 -11.99
CA LEU A 411 -9.43 -10.23 -11.96
C LEU A 411 -10.72 -10.82 -12.57
#